data_AF-A0AAU8AGR1-F1
#
_entry.id   AF-A0AAU8AGR1-F1
#
_cell.length_a   1.000
_cell.length_b   1.000
_cell.length_c   1.000
_cell.angle_alpha   90.00
_cell.angle_beta   90.00
_cell.angle_gamma   90.00
#
_symmetry.space_group_name_H-M   'P 1'
#
loop_
_entity.id
_entity.type
_entity.pdbx_description
1 polymer ?
#
loop_
_entity_poly.entity_id
_entity_poly.type
_entity_poly.pdbx_seq_one_letter_code
_entity_poly.pdbx_strand_id
1 'polypeptide(L)'
;MRGGPDRWLSGRVWDDPAPRRAQFEEPDPAVTFIEGRGFRRESSIRDPDNTVTQTEQRVLAQRAEDAARERKAEADRRFRRALELGEALRILRKG
;
A
#
# COMPACT_ATOMS: atom_id res chain seq x y z
N MET A 1 -78.04 -0.47 -34.25
CA MET A 1 -77.22 -1.71 -34.20
C MET A 1 -75.78 -1.38 -34.51
N ARG A 2 -74.87 -1.55 -33.54
CA ARG A 2 -73.57 -2.22 -33.65
C ARG A 2 -72.82 -1.95 -32.34
N GLY A 3 -72.80 -2.96 -31.48
CA GLY A 3 -71.74 -3.13 -30.51
C GLY A 3 -70.47 -3.59 -31.24
N GLY A 4 -69.31 -3.28 -30.68
CA GLY A 4 -68.02 -3.80 -31.12
C GLY A 4 -66.89 -3.14 -30.33
N PRO A 5 -65.90 -3.90 -29.88
CA PRO A 5 -65.11 -3.65 -28.67
C PRO A 5 -63.91 -2.75 -28.96
N ASP A 6 -63.28 -2.23 -27.89
CA ASP A 6 -61.80 -2.06 -27.77
C ASP A 6 -61.47 -1.00 -26.71
N ARG A 7 -62.01 -1.22 -25.49
CA ARG A 7 -61.63 -0.44 -24.30
C ARG A 7 -60.35 -0.97 -23.63
N TRP A 8 -59.54 -1.76 -24.33
CA TRP A 8 -58.42 -2.51 -23.75
C TRP A 8 -57.03 -2.15 -24.31
N LEU A 9 -56.92 -1.22 -25.27
CA LEU A 9 -55.65 -0.80 -25.88
C LEU A 9 -55.20 0.62 -25.48
N SER A 10 -55.44 1.02 -24.24
CA SER A 10 -54.68 2.12 -23.64
C SER A 10 -53.76 1.57 -22.55
N GLY A 11 -52.89 0.63 -22.94
CA GLY A 11 -51.70 0.32 -22.17
C GLY A 11 -50.88 1.59 -22.06
N ARG A 12 -50.94 2.23 -20.91
CA ARG A 12 -50.12 3.40 -20.59
C ARG A 12 -48.66 2.98 -20.77
N VAL A 13 -47.97 3.61 -21.72
CA VAL A 13 -46.52 3.52 -21.96
C VAL A 13 -45.71 4.07 -20.75
N TRP A 14 -46.36 4.33 -19.62
CA TRP A 14 -45.80 5.00 -18.45
C TRP A 14 -45.19 4.05 -17.41
N ASP A 15 -45.33 2.73 -17.57
CA ASP A 15 -44.77 1.74 -16.63
C ASP A 15 -43.47 1.08 -17.12
N ASP A 16 -42.87 1.54 -18.24
CA ASP A 16 -41.49 1.16 -18.52
C ASP A 16 -40.57 1.93 -17.55
N PRO A 17 -39.82 1.24 -16.66
CA PRO A 17 -38.87 1.93 -15.82
C PRO A 17 -37.91 2.69 -16.73
N ALA A 18 -37.77 4.00 -16.48
CA ALA A 18 -36.86 4.84 -17.25
C ALA A 18 -35.52 4.11 -17.40
N PRO A 19 -34.96 4.03 -18.62
CA PRO A 19 -33.70 3.31 -18.83
C PRO A 19 -32.69 3.86 -17.83
N ARG A 20 -32.16 2.98 -16.98
CA ARG A 20 -31.12 3.35 -16.01
C ARG A 20 -30.04 4.04 -16.81
N ARG A 21 -29.86 5.35 -16.61
CA ARG A 21 -28.74 6.08 -17.19
C ARG A 21 -27.50 5.31 -16.77
N ALA A 22 -26.79 4.71 -17.72
CA ALA A 22 -25.46 4.19 -17.47
C ALA A 22 -24.67 5.36 -16.89
N GLN A 23 -24.28 5.26 -15.63
CA GLN A 23 -23.32 6.19 -15.07
C GLN A 23 -22.01 5.83 -15.77
N PHE A 24 -21.68 6.59 -16.81
CA PHE A 24 -20.33 6.56 -17.34
C PHE A 24 -19.47 7.21 -16.25
N GLU A 25 -18.66 6.39 -15.57
CA GLU A 25 -17.58 6.94 -14.77
C GLU A 25 -16.75 7.83 -15.70
N GLU A 26 -16.53 9.08 -15.29
CA GLU A 26 -15.68 9.98 -16.05
C GLU A 26 -14.30 9.33 -16.19
N PRO A 27 -13.74 9.24 -17.40
CA PRO A 27 -12.44 8.63 -17.60
C PRO A 27 -11.40 9.41 -16.79
N ASP A 28 -10.58 8.70 -16.00
CA ASP A 28 -9.50 9.29 -15.24
C ASP A 28 -8.62 10.15 -16.18
N PRO A 29 -8.50 11.48 -15.95
CA PRO A 29 -7.69 12.35 -16.82
C PRO A 29 -6.21 11.96 -16.83
N ALA A 30 -5.75 11.18 -15.85
CA ALA A 30 -4.42 10.60 -15.81
C ALA A 30 -4.21 9.43 -16.78
N VAL A 31 -5.27 8.89 -17.40
CA VAL A 31 -5.22 7.73 -18.30
C VAL A 31 -5.67 8.14 -19.70
N THR A 32 -4.79 7.92 -20.68
CA THR A 32 -5.10 8.06 -22.10
C THR A 32 -5.38 6.69 -22.70
N PHE A 33 -6.44 6.56 -23.48
CA PHE A 33 -6.79 5.30 -24.15
C PHE A 33 -6.28 5.30 -25.60
N ILE A 34 -5.50 4.28 -25.96
CA ILE A 34 -5.00 4.05 -27.32
C ILE A 34 -5.29 2.59 -27.65
N GLU A 35 -6.00 2.33 -28.75
CA GLU A 35 -6.35 0.96 -29.22
C GLU A 35 -7.02 0.08 -28.14
N GLY A 36 -7.92 0.67 -27.34
CA GLY A 36 -8.63 -0.07 -26.28
C GLY A 36 -7.76 -0.38 -25.04
N ARG A 37 -6.52 0.10 -24.98
CA ARG A 37 -5.64 -0.03 -23.81
C ARG A 37 -5.50 1.32 -23.12
N GLY A 38 -5.58 1.32 -21.79
CA GLY A 38 -5.32 2.50 -20.96
C GLY A 38 -3.83 2.65 -20.68
N PHE A 39 -3.28 3.82 -21.00
CA PHE A 39 -1.91 4.23 -20.69
C PHE A 39 -1.93 5.39 -19.71
N ARG A 40 -1.22 5.25 -18.60
CA ARG A 40 -1.09 6.34 -17.62
C ARG A 40 -0.14 7.40 -18.16
N ARG A 41 -0.54 8.67 -18.07
CA ARG A 41 0.29 9.81 -18.50
C ARG A 41 1.48 9.96 -17.55
N GLU A 42 2.67 10.12 -18.10
CA GLU A 42 3.89 10.33 -17.30
C GLU A 42 3.76 11.55 -16.38
N SER A 43 3.15 12.64 -16.84
CA SER A 43 2.89 13.84 -16.03
C SER A 43 1.93 13.64 -14.86
N SER A 44 1.19 12.52 -14.83
CA SER A 44 0.33 12.14 -13.70
C SER A 44 1.06 11.35 -12.62
N ILE A 45 2.29 10.92 -12.91
CA ILE A 45 3.14 10.21 -11.96
C ILE A 45 3.75 11.27 -11.05
N ARG A 46 3.29 11.29 -9.79
CA ARG A 46 3.90 12.11 -8.76
C ARG A 46 5.12 11.39 -8.23
N ASP A 47 6.30 11.80 -8.67
CA ASP A 47 7.55 11.36 -8.05
C ASP A 47 7.69 12.01 -6.67
N PRO A 48 7.74 11.23 -5.58
CA PRO A 48 7.99 11.79 -4.27
C PRO A 48 9.41 12.35 -4.23
N ASP A 49 9.57 13.54 -3.66
CA ASP A 49 10.89 14.07 -3.38
C ASP A 49 11.53 13.23 -2.26
N ASN A 50 12.51 12.42 -2.65
CA ASN A 50 13.27 11.55 -1.74
C ASN A 50 14.54 12.25 -1.23
N THR A 51 14.66 13.57 -1.42
CA THR A 51 15.79 14.33 -0.90
C THR A 51 15.74 14.37 0.62
N VAL A 52 16.76 13.80 1.25
CA VAL A 52 16.89 13.80 2.71
C VAL A 52 17.36 15.19 3.16
N THR A 53 16.55 15.84 3.99
CA THR A 53 16.88 17.13 4.59
C THR A 53 18.05 17.01 5.58
N GLN A 54 18.74 18.11 5.87
CA GLN A 54 19.82 18.09 6.88
C GLN A 54 19.33 17.62 8.26
N THR A 55 18.09 17.98 8.64
CA THR A 55 17.48 17.54 9.89
C THR A 55 17.32 16.02 9.92
N GLU A 56 16.82 15.43 8.84
CA GLU A 56 16.69 13.98 8.71
C GLU A 56 18.05 13.27 8.70
N GLN A 57 19.05 13.85 8.04
CA GLN A 57 20.42 13.32 8.08
C GLN A 57 20.97 13.27 9.51
N ARG A 58 20.74 14.30 10.33
CA ARG A 58 21.16 14.30 11.74
C ARG A 58 20.46 13.21 12.55
N VAL A 59 19.15 13.01 12.34
CA VAL A 59 18.40 11.94 13.01
C VAL A 59 18.91 10.56 12.59
N LEU A 60 19.19 10.36 11.29
CA LEU A 60 19.75 9.11 10.78
C LEU A 60 21.15 8.85 11.36
N ALA A 61 22.00 9.87 11.44
CA ALA A 61 23.32 9.77 12.06
C ALA A 61 23.22 9.36 13.53
N GLN A 62 22.35 10.02 14.31
CA GLN A 62 22.14 9.67 15.72
C GLN A 62 21.68 8.21 15.88
N ARG A 63 20.72 7.77 15.08
CA ARG A 63 20.23 6.38 15.11
C ARG A 63 21.34 5.38 14.75
N ALA A 64 22.20 5.72 13.80
CA ALA A 64 23.32 4.87 13.42
C ALA A 64 24.34 4.73 14.57
N GLU A 65 24.63 5.83 15.28
CA GLU A 65 25.49 5.81 16.47
C GLU A 65 24.90 4.99 17.61
N ASP A 66 23.59 5.11 17.85
CA ASP A 66 22.88 4.34 18.88
C ASP A 66 22.94 2.84 18.55
N ALA A 67 22.64 2.47 17.32
CA ALA A 67 22.73 1.08 16.86
C ALA A 67 24.16 0.53 16.91
N ALA A 68 25.19 1.37 16.69
CA ALA A 68 26.58 0.97 16.85
C ALA A 68 26.92 0.71 18.32
N ARG A 69 26.46 1.57 19.23
CA ARG A 69 26.64 1.40 20.67
C ARG A 69 25.97 0.14 21.19
N GLU A 70 24.74 -0.15 20.74
CA GLU A 70 24.01 -1.36 21.12
C GLU A 70 24.72 -2.63 20.66
N ARG A 71 25.19 -2.67 19.39
CA ARG A 71 25.96 -3.80 18.87
C ARG A 71 27.23 -4.06 19.68
N LYS A 72 27.94 -3.00 20.08
CA LYS A 72 29.13 -3.12 20.92
C LYS A 72 28.79 -3.68 22.30
N ALA A 73 27.77 -3.11 22.97
CA ALA A 73 27.33 -3.60 24.27
C ALA A 73 26.85 -5.06 24.22
N GLU A 74 26.22 -5.47 23.12
CA GLU A 74 25.84 -6.87 22.92
C GLU A 74 27.06 -7.78 22.73
N ALA A 75 28.05 -7.36 21.94
CA ALA A 75 29.30 -8.09 21.76
C ALA A 75 30.03 -8.29 23.11
N ASP A 76 30.10 -7.25 23.94
CA ASP A 76 30.72 -7.32 25.27
C ASP A 76 29.99 -8.31 26.19
N ARG A 77 28.64 -8.33 26.16
CA ARG A 77 27.84 -9.30 26.91
C ARG A 77 28.11 -10.74 26.45
N ARG A 78 28.17 -10.97 25.14
CA ARG A 78 28.46 -12.30 24.56
C ARG A 78 29.86 -12.76 24.93
N PHE A 79 30.83 -11.86 24.87
CA PHE A 79 32.22 -12.15 25.23
C PHE A 79 32.34 -12.54 26.72
N ARG A 80 31.70 -11.78 27.62
CA ARG A 80 31.69 -12.12 29.05
C ARG A 80 31.11 -13.52 29.30
N ARG A 81 29.96 -13.84 28.69
CA ARG A 81 29.37 -15.19 28.80
C ARG A 81 30.28 -16.28 28.25
N ALA A 82 31.00 -16.01 27.16
CA ALA A 82 31.95 -16.97 26.61
C ALA A 82 33.12 -17.24 27.56
N LEU A 83 33.61 -16.21 28.27
CA LEU A 83 34.62 -16.37 29.31
C LEU A 83 34.11 -17.21 30.49
N GLU A 84 32.90 -16.92 30.97
CA GLU A 84 32.24 -17.69 32.05
C GLU A 84 32.07 -19.17 31.64
N LEU A 85 31.63 -19.43 30.41
CA LEU A 85 31.51 -20.78 29.88
C LEU A 85 32.88 -21.47 29.78
N GLY A 86 33.90 -20.77 29.29
CA GLY A 86 35.27 -21.29 29.21
C GLY A 86 35.83 -21.67 30.59
N GLU A 87 35.55 -20.86 31.61
CA GLU A 87 35.92 -21.17 32.99
C GLU A 87 35.17 -22.39 33.53
N ALA A 88 33.85 -22.47 33.32
CA ALA A 88 33.04 -23.60 33.73
C ALA A 88 33.54 -24.91 33.09
N LEU A 89 33.87 -24.90 31.79
CA LEU A 89 34.44 -26.05 31.10
C LEU A 89 35.81 -26.44 31.65
N ARG A 90 36.65 -25.46 32.02
CA ARG A 90 37.94 -25.71 32.65
C ARG A 90 37.80 -26.38 34.02
N ILE A 91 36.80 -25.98 34.81
CA ILE A 91 36.49 -26.60 36.10
C ILE A 91 36.02 -28.04 35.87
N LEU A 92 35.08 -28.26 34.95
CA LEU A 92 34.57 -29.58 34.60
C LEU A 92 35.67 -30.54 34.13
N ARG A 93 36.68 -30.06 33.39
CA ARG A 93 37.82 -30.89 32.96
C ARG A 93 38.74 -31.32 34.12
N LYS A 94 38.72 -30.60 35.24
CA LYS A 94 39.63 -30.83 36.37
C LYS A 94 38.99 -31.64 37.51
N GLY A 95 37.65 -31.69 37.57
CA GLY A 95 36.89 -32.57 38.46
C GLY A 95 36.68 -33.93 37.83
#